data_AF-A0AB33U012-F1
#
_entry.id   AF-A0AB33U012-F1
#
_cell.length_a   1.000
_cell.length_b   1.000
_cell.length_c   1.000
_cell.angle_alpha   90.00
_cell.angle_beta   90.00
_cell.angle_gamma   90.00
#
_symmetry.space_group_name_H-M   'P 1'
#
loop_
_entity.id
_entity.type
_entity.pdbx_description
1 polymer ?
#
loop_
_entity_poly.entity_id
_entity_poly.type
_entity_poly.pdbx_seq_one_letter_code
_entity_poly.pdbx_strand_id
1 'polypeptide(L)'
;MKDKARLTEQESKKMNINELGARIDIKKAAELIGMAIGRDTPVSNKTVYEWMKRGHFPKTLQVPYGAAVWDTEECLLKLGFK
;
A
#
# COMPACT_ATOMS: atom_id res chain seq x y z
N MET A 1 29.65 15.99 -24.88
CA MET A 1 28.47 15.17 -25.19
C MET A 1 28.57 13.82 -24.48
N LYS A 2 28.10 13.72 -23.22
CA LYS A 2 27.72 12.44 -22.57
C LYS A 2 26.60 12.71 -21.56
N ASP A 3 25.59 13.43 -22.05
CA ASP A 3 24.32 13.62 -21.36
C ASP A 3 23.33 12.68 -22.04
N LYS A 4 22.67 11.81 -21.24
CA LYS A 4 21.36 11.13 -21.48
C LYS A 4 21.24 9.66 -21.06
N ALA A 5 22.25 9.01 -20.47
CA ALA A 5 22.11 7.60 -20.06
C ALA A 5 21.74 7.38 -18.56
N ARG A 6 21.50 8.43 -17.78
CA ARG A 6 21.22 8.34 -16.33
C ARG A 6 19.95 9.07 -15.91
N LEU A 7 18.94 9.03 -16.77
CA LEU A 7 17.58 9.45 -16.44
C LEU A 7 16.70 8.21 -16.63
N THR A 8 15.96 7.88 -15.56
CA THR A 8 14.83 6.93 -15.48
C THR A 8 15.12 5.42 -15.42
N GLU A 9 15.92 4.95 -14.45
CA GLU A 9 15.76 3.58 -13.90
C GLU A 9 14.90 3.55 -12.62
N GLN A 10 14.44 4.73 -12.21
CA GLN A 10 13.46 4.94 -11.14
C GLN A 10 12.25 5.71 -11.68
N GLU A 11 11.66 5.24 -12.80
CA GLU A 11 10.21 5.33 -12.84
C GLU A 11 9.75 4.50 -11.65
N SER A 12 9.39 5.19 -10.56
CA SER A 12 8.76 4.61 -9.39
C SER A 12 7.80 3.56 -9.87
N LYS A 13 8.05 2.30 -9.50
CA LYS A 13 7.16 1.16 -9.73
C LYS A 13 5.87 1.48 -8.97
N LYS A 14 5.05 2.37 -9.52
CA LYS A 14 3.83 2.86 -8.92
C LYS A 14 2.94 1.64 -8.88
N MET A 15 2.55 1.27 -7.67
CA MET A 15 1.74 0.08 -7.42
C MET A 15 0.53 0.09 -8.35
N ASN A 16 0.38 -0.94 -9.17
CA ASN A 16 -0.81 -1.10 -10.01
C ASN A 16 -1.90 -1.76 -9.15
N ILE A 17 -2.94 -0.99 -8.78
CA ILE A 17 -4.05 -1.48 -7.94
C ILE A 17 -4.74 -2.69 -8.58
N ASN A 18 -4.79 -2.76 -9.91
CA ASN A 18 -5.45 -3.85 -10.64
C ASN A 18 -4.67 -5.17 -10.58
N GLU A 19 -3.39 -5.15 -10.19
CA GLU A 19 -2.55 -6.34 -10.05
C GLU A 19 -2.55 -6.91 -8.64
N LEU A 20 -3.33 -6.33 -7.72
CA LEU A 20 -3.42 -6.83 -6.36
C LEU A 20 -4.25 -8.10 -6.31
N GLY A 21 -3.68 -9.13 -5.68
CA GLY A 21 -4.44 -10.33 -5.33
C GLY A 21 -5.52 -10.04 -4.28
N ALA A 22 -6.24 -11.08 -3.85
CA ALA A 22 -7.32 -10.95 -2.87
C ALA A 22 -6.87 -10.43 -1.47
N ARG A 23 -5.57 -10.56 -1.16
CA ARG A 23 -5.01 -10.14 0.13
C ARG A 23 -3.73 -9.36 -0.07
N ILE A 24 -3.51 -8.38 0.79
CA ILE A 24 -2.27 -7.59 0.85
C ILE A 24 -1.55 -7.78 2.19
N ASP A 25 -0.22 -7.71 2.12
CA ASP A 25 0.63 -7.64 3.30
C ASP A 25 0.83 -6.19 3.78
N ILE A 26 1.59 -6.02 4.85
CA ILE A 26 1.85 -4.70 5.43
C ILE A 26 2.61 -3.75 4.49
N LYS A 27 3.45 -4.27 3.59
CA LYS A 27 4.22 -3.42 2.66
C LYS A 27 3.28 -2.84 1.61
N LYS A 28 2.37 -3.67 1.09
CA LYS A 28 1.34 -3.24 0.16
C LYS A 28 0.29 -2.33 0.81
N ALA A 29 -0.08 -2.59 2.06
CA ALA A 29 -0.92 -1.66 2.83
C ALA A 29 -0.24 -0.28 2.99
N ALA A 30 1.06 -0.25 3.27
CA ALA A 30 1.82 0.99 3.38
C ALA A 30 1.90 1.77 2.05
N GLU A 31 2.09 1.07 0.93
CA GLU A 31 2.05 1.66 -0.41
C GLU A 31 0.66 2.26 -0.71
N LEU A 32 -0.42 1.52 -0.45
CA LEU A 32 -1.79 1.98 -0.69
C LEU A 32 -2.16 3.21 0.14
N ILE A 33 -1.83 3.21 1.42
CA ILE A 33 -2.08 4.37 2.28
C ILE A 33 -1.27 5.57 1.78
N GLY A 34 0.00 5.37 1.41
CA GLY A 34 0.83 6.41 0.80
C GLY A 34 0.18 7.02 -0.44
N MET A 35 -0.32 6.17 -1.33
CA MET A 35 -1.03 6.61 -2.54
C MET A 35 -2.32 7.39 -2.21
N ALA A 36 -3.11 6.90 -1.25
CA ALA A 36 -4.38 7.53 -0.86
C ALA A 36 -4.20 8.94 -0.28
N ILE A 37 -3.05 9.21 0.37
CA ILE A 37 -2.70 10.54 0.89
C ILE A 37 -1.86 11.38 -0.10
N GLY A 38 -1.72 10.93 -1.35
CA GLY A 38 -0.99 11.66 -2.39
C GLY A 38 0.53 11.65 -2.25
N ARG A 39 1.11 10.64 -1.60
CA ARG A 39 2.57 10.45 -1.50
C ARG A 39 3.06 9.44 -2.54
N ASP A 40 4.23 9.73 -3.09
CA ASP A 40 4.94 8.80 -3.98
C ASP A 40 5.71 7.71 -3.24
N THR A 41 5.78 7.80 -1.91
CA THR A 41 6.49 6.85 -1.04
C THR A 41 5.53 6.15 -0.08
N PRO A 42 5.79 4.87 0.27
CA PRO A 42 5.00 4.16 1.27
C PRO A 42 5.06 4.85 2.63
N VAL A 43 3.99 4.71 3.42
CA VAL A 43 4.03 5.10 4.83
C VAL A 43 4.81 4.09 5.67
N SER A 44 5.11 4.43 6.93
CA SER A 44 5.74 3.46 7.84
C SER A 44 4.75 2.37 8.27
N ASN A 45 5.24 1.17 8.60
CA ASN A 45 4.41 0.11 9.18
C ASN A 45 3.66 0.57 10.44
N LYS A 46 4.29 1.42 11.26
CA LYS A 46 3.65 2.03 12.43
C LYS A 46 2.42 2.84 12.03
N THR A 47 2.53 3.64 10.97
CA THR A 47 1.43 4.45 10.43
C THR A 47 0.28 3.56 9.96
N VAL A 48 0.55 2.42 9.31
CA VAL A 48 -0.50 1.45 8.91
C VAL A 48 -1.33 1.01 10.12
N TYR A 49 -0.67 0.60 11.21
CA TYR A 49 -1.36 0.17 12.42
C TYR A 49 -2.09 1.32 13.14
N GLU A 50 -1.55 2.54 13.12
CA GLU A 50 -2.24 3.72 13.67
C GLU A 50 -3.51 4.05 12.89
N TRP A 51 -3.46 3.96 11.56
CA TRP A 51 -4.63 4.14 10.70
C TRP A 51 -5.69 3.07 10.96
N MET A 52 -5.28 1.81 11.10
CA MET A 52 -6.17 0.72 11.51
C MET A 52 -6.81 1.00 12.88
N LYS A 53 -6.02 1.43 13.87
CA LYS A 53 -6.53 1.75 15.22
C LYS A 53 -7.52 2.91 15.22
N ARG A 54 -7.30 3.92 14.35
CA ARG A 54 -8.18 5.09 14.19
C ARG A 54 -9.40 4.82 13.31
N GLY A 55 -9.50 3.65 12.67
CA GLY A 55 -10.61 3.28 11.79
C GLY A 55 -10.53 3.84 10.36
N HIS A 56 -9.39 4.41 9.97
CA HIS A 56 -9.11 4.88 8.60
C HIS A 56 -8.64 3.76 7.67
N PHE A 57 -8.30 2.59 8.22
CA PHE A 57 -7.91 1.41 7.46
C PHE A 57 -8.54 0.16 8.06
N PRO A 58 -8.85 -0.88 7.26
CA PRO A 58 -9.46 -2.11 7.77
C PRO A 58 -8.64 -2.82 8.85
N LYS A 59 -9.32 -3.65 9.63
CA LYS A 59 -8.64 -4.59 10.54
C LYS A 59 -7.99 -5.71 9.73
N THR A 60 -6.93 -6.29 10.28
CA THR A 60 -6.29 -7.48 9.71
C THR A 60 -7.24 -8.67 9.76
N LEU A 61 -7.16 -9.53 8.76
CA LEU A 61 -7.83 -10.83 8.77
C LEU A 61 -7.17 -11.73 9.83
N GLN A 62 -8.00 -12.46 10.58
CA GLN A 62 -7.53 -13.48 11.51
C GLN A 62 -6.97 -14.66 10.71
N VAL A 63 -5.65 -14.84 10.75
CA VAL A 63 -4.97 -16.00 10.17
C VAL A 63 -4.35 -16.83 11.31
N PRO A 64 -4.53 -18.17 11.33
CA PRO A 64 -4.13 -19.01 12.47
C PRO A 64 -2.64 -18.90 12.83
N TYR A 65 -1.80 -18.79 11.79
CA TYR A 65 -0.37 -18.56 11.90
C TYR A 65 0.05 -17.76 10.67
N GLY A 66 0.55 -16.54 10.85
CA GLY A 66 0.97 -15.73 9.73
C GLY A 66 1.22 -14.27 10.05
N ALA A 67 1.88 -13.59 9.12
CA ALA A 67 1.97 -12.14 9.14
C ALA A 67 0.57 -11.51 9.01
N ALA A 68 0.43 -10.28 9.51
CA ALA A 68 -0.75 -9.47 9.31
C ALA A 68 -1.06 -9.33 7.81
N VAL A 69 -2.28 -9.71 7.43
CA VAL A 69 -2.82 -9.57 6.07
C VAL A 69 -4.17 -8.87 6.11
N TRP A 70 -4.47 -8.12 5.06
CA TRP A 70 -5.74 -7.42 4.88
C TRP A 70 -6.44 -7.91 3.62
N ASP A 71 -7.76 -7.81 3.62
CA ASP A 71 -8.55 -7.97 2.42
C ASP A 71 -8.32 -6.77 1.48
N THR A 72 -7.94 -7.04 0.23
CA THR A 72 -7.60 -5.98 -0.71
C THR A 72 -8.80 -5.10 -1.03
N GLU A 73 -9.99 -5.69 -1.21
CA GLU A 73 -11.17 -4.95 -1.61
C GLU A 73 -11.64 -4.01 -0.50
N GLU A 74 -11.65 -4.49 0.75
CA GLU A 74 -11.98 -3.65 1.91
C GLU A 74 -10.99 -2.47 2.05
N CYS A 75 -9.70 -2.71 1.79
CA CYS A 75 -8.69 -1.65 1.80
C CYS A 75 -8.95 -0.60 0.72
N LEU A 76 -9.29 -1.03 -0.50
CA LEU A 76 -9.56 -0.10 -1.61
C LEU A 76 -10.82 0.73 -1.35
N LEU A 77 -11.89 0.11 -0.84
CA LEU A 77 -13.14 0.80 -0.45
C LEU A 77 -12.89 1.83 0.65
N LYS A 78 -12.15 1.46 1.71
CA LYS A 78 -11.85 2.39 2.83
C LYS A 78 -11.01 3.59 2.42
N LEU A 79 -10.14 3.41 1.43
CA LEU A 79 -9.28 4.46 0.91
C LEU A 79 -9.92 5.26 -0.24
N GLY A 80 -11.14 4.90 -0.67
CA GLY A 80 -11.87 5.63 -1.71
C GLY A 80 -11.36 5.37 -3.14
N PHE A 81 -10.71 4.23 -3.38
CA PHE A 81 -10.28 3.81 -4.72
C PHE A 81 -11.36 3.05 -5.49
N LYS A 82 -12.39 2.56 -4.81
CA LYS A 82 -13.55 1.85 -5.35
C LYS A 82 -14.83 2.35 -4.68
#